data_AF-A0A383B373-F1
#
_entry.id   AF-A0A383B373-F1
#
_cell.length_a   1.000
_cell.length_b   1.000
_cell.length_c   1.000
_cell.angle_alpha   90.00
_cell.angle_beta   90.00
_cell.angle_gamma   90.00
#
_symmetry.space_group_name_H-M   'P 1'
#
loop_
_entity.id
_entity.type
_entity.pdbx_description
1 polymer ?
#
loop_
_entity_poly.entity_id
_entity_poly.type
_entity_poly.pdbx_seq_one_letter_code
_entity_poly.pdbx_strand_id
1 'polypeptide(L)'
;MISSDNSGFEIRTVGVVGCGLMGSGIAQVCAQAGYPTTVHEIDKSAVKHGLARIDKFLAGGVKREKLSRETQERTMAALSGTTELEDLSECDLVIEAVVEDLKVKREVLIALDDCVRRDAIFASNTSSLCITEMASATTRPNRFLGLHFFSPVPVMSMVEVVKGLTTS
;
A
#
# COMPACT_ATOMS: atom_id res chain seq x y z
N MET A 1 31.81 11.77 2.52
CA MET A 1 31.52 10.40 2.06
C MET A 1 31.16 9.59 3.29
N ILE A 2 29.86 9.53 3.63
CA ILE A 2 29.37 8.56 4.61
C ILE A 2 29.02 7.34 3.77
N SER A 3 29.90 6.35 3.79
CA SER A 3 29.64 5.03 3.25
C SER A 3 28.60 4.38 4.16
N SER A 4 27.32 4.44 3.79
CA SER A 4 26.29 3.61 4.41
C SER A 4 26.30 2.26 3.71
N ASP A 5 27.04 1.33 4.27
CA ASP A 5 26.78 -0.09 4.11
C ASP A 5 25.35 -0.34 4.62
N ASN A 6 24.37 -0.26 3.71
CA ASN A 6 23.00 -0.62 3.99
C ASN A 6 22.80 -2.03 3.45
N SER A 7 23.35 -3.03 4.13
CA SER A 7 22.91 -4.43 4.01
C SER A 7 21.50 -4.60 4.62
N GLY A 8 20.60 -3.67 4.30
CA GLY A 8 19.28 -3.49 4.89
C GLY A 8 18.20 -4.16 4.04
N PHE A 9 17.07 -4.43 4.68
CA PHE A 9 15.86 -4.91 4.01
C PHE A 9 15.47 -3.99 2.85
N GLU A 10 15.38 -4.53 1.64
CA GLU A 10 15.05 -3.79 0.42
C GLU A 10 13.61 -4.10 0.01
N ILE A 11 12.80 -3.05 -0.14
CA ILE A 11 11.42 -3.18 -0.64
C ILE A 11 11.49 -3.27 -2.16
N ARG A 12 11.00 -4.38 -2.72
CA ARG A 12 10.90 -4.61 -4.17
C ARG A 12 9.46 -4.79 -4.61
N THR A 13 8.59 -5.31 -3.77
CA THR A 13 7.16 -5.53 -4.07
C THR A 13 6.26 -4.91 -3.01
N VAL A 14 5.10 -4.40 -3.44
CA VAL A 14 4.13 -3.74 -2.56
C VAL A 14 2.75 -4.40 -2.68
N GLY A 15 2.15 -4.72 -1.54
CA GLY A 15 0.73 -5.07 -1.44
C GLY A 15 -0.08 -3.88 -0.93
N VAL A 16 -1.25 -3.62 -1.50
CA VAL A 16 -2.19 -2.61 -0.98
C VAL A 16 -3.53 -3.26 -0.71
N VAL A 17 -4.00 -3.22 0.54
CA VAL A 17 -5.25 -3.86 0.94
C VAL A 17 -6.37 -2.83 1.02
N GLY A 18 -7.35 -2.97 0.14
CA GLY A 18 -8.33 -1.94 -0.18
C GLY A 18 -7.86 -1.11 -1.38
N CYS A 19 -8.68 -1.03 -2.42
CA CYS A 19 -8.46 -0.26 -3.65
C CYS A 19 -9.56 0.80 -3.85
N GLY A 20 -10.08 1.32 -2.73
CA GLY A 20 -10.98 2.47 -2.67
C GLY A 20 -10.30 3.78 -3.07
N LEU A 21 -10.76 4.91 -2.52
CA LEU A 21 -10.21 6.22 -2.86
C LEU A 21 -8.73 6.34 -2.48
N MET A 22 -8.39 6.06 -1.23
CA MET A 22 -7.00 6.15 -0.75
C MET A 22 -6.14 5.04 -1.34
N GLY A 23 -6.60 3.78 -1.25
CA GLY A 23 -5.86 2.62 -1.72
C GLY A 23 -5.48 2.66 -3.20
N SER A 24 -6.38 3.10 -4.08
CA SER A 24 -6.04 3.27 -5.51
C SER A 24 -4.97 4.33 -5.73
N GLY A 25 -5.02 5.44 -4.99
CA GLY A 25 -4.00 6.49 -5.05
C GLY A 25 -2.63 6.02 -4.53
N ILE A 26 -2.63 5.26 -3.42
CA ILE A 26 -1.42 4.64 -2.86
C ILE A 26 -0.82 3.65 -3.86
N ALA A 27 -1.64 2.75 -4.41
CA ALA A 27 -1.20 1.77 -5.38
C ALA A 27 -0.61 2.45 -6.64
N GLN A 28 -1.26 3.52 -7.10
CA GLN A 28 -0.75 4.32 -8.22
C GLN A 28 0.64 4.89 -7.91
N VAL A 29 0.85 5.56 -6.78
CA VAL A 29 2.15 6.20 -6.51
C VAL A 29 3.26 5.17 -6.32
N CYS A 30 2.98 4.00 -5.73
CA CYS A 30 3.91 2.89 -5.64
C CYS A 30 4.30 2.36 -7.02
N ALA A 31 3.32 2.07 -7.88
CA ALA A 31 3.56 1.59 -9.24
C ALA A 31 4.28 2.64 -10.11
N GLN A 32 3.94 3.92 -9.98
CA GLN A 32 4.62 5.03 -10.68
C GLN A 32 6.08 5.16 -10.26
N ALA A 33 6.39 4.88 -8.99
CA ALA A 33 7.75 4.85 -8.47
C ALA A 33 8.55 3.62 -8.91
N GLY A 34 7.91 2.66 -9.59
CA GLY A 34 8.57 1.48 -10.15
C GLY A 34 8.47 0.22 -9.30
N TYR A 35 7.64 0.21 -8.25
CA TYR A 35 7.39 -0.99 -7.45
C TYR A 35 6.23 -1.80 -8.04
N PRO A 36 6.43 -3.07 -8.45
CA PRO A 36 5.33 -4.00 -8.68
C PRO A 36 4.35 -3.97 -7.50
N THR A 37 3.10 -3.66 -7.80
CA THR A 37 2.09 -3.40 -6.78
C THR A 37 0.85 -4.26 -7.02
N THR A 38 0.50 -5.08 -6.03
CA THR A 38 -0.71 -5.93 -6.05
C THR A 38 -1.76 -5.31 -5.15
N VAL A 39 -2.96 -5.06 -5.69
CA VAL A 39 -4.10 -4.55 -4.90
C VAL A 39 -5.04 -5.69 -4.53
N HIS A 40 -5.41 -5.78 -3.26
CA HIS A 40 -6.41 -6.72 -2.78
C HIS A 40 -7.75 -6.00 -2.54
N GLU A 41 -8.85 -6.60 -2.99
CA GLU A 41 -10.22 -6.18 -2.71
C GLU A 41 -11.12 -7.39 -2.45
N ILE A 42 -12.26 -7.17 -1.80
CA ILE A 42 -13.17 -8.25 -1.37
C ILE A 42 -13.83 -9.01 -2.53
N ASP A 43 -13.86 -8.41 -3.73
CA ASP A 43 -14.43 -9.04 -4.92
C ASP A 43 -13.81 -8.49 -6.22
N LYS A 44 -13.99 -9.23 -7.32
CA LYS A 44 -13.44 -8.89 -8.64
C LYS A 44 -13.97 -7.57 -9.22
N SER A 45 -15.20 -7.18 -8.86
CA SER A 45 -15.81 -5.92 -9.29
C SER A 45 -15.11 -4.75 -8.61
N ALA A 46 -14.85 -4.85 -7.30
CA ALA A 46 -14.11 -3.87 -6.52
C ALA A 46 -12.66 -3.73 -7.03
N VAL A 47 -11.97 -4.85 -7.31
CA VAL A 47 -10.64 -4.83 -7.98
C VAL A 47 -10.69 -4.03 -9.29
N LYS A 48 -11.64 -4.38 -10.17
CA LYS A 48 -11.78 -3.73 -11.47
C LYS A 48 -12.07 -2.23 -11.33
N HIS A 49 -12.93 -1.83 -10.40
CA HIS A 49 -13.23 -0.43 -10.13
C HIS A 49 -12.03 0.35 -9.62
N GLY A 50 -11.24 -0.25 -8.71
CA GLY A 50 -10.00 0.33 -8.19
C GLY A 50 -8.98 0.59 -9.29
N LEU A 51 -8.67 -0.43 -10.09
CA LEU A 51 -7.73 -0.32 -11.22
C LEU A 51 -8.22 0.66 -12.29
N ALA A 52 -9.52 0.67 -12.61
CA ALA A 52 -10.11 1.61 -13.56
C ALA A 52 -10.03 3.06 -13.06
N ARG A 53 -10.11 3.30 -11.74
CA ARG A 53 -9.91 4.63 -11.16
C ARG A 53 -8.48 5.12 -11.39
N ILE A 54 -7.49 4.25 -11.22
CA ILE A 54 -6.08 4.57 -11.47
C ILE A 54 -5.87 4.93 -12.95
N ASP A 55 -6.31 4.06 -13.86
CA ASP A 55 -6.17 4.30 -15.31
C ASP A 55 -6.83 5.61 -15.74
N LYS A 56 -8.05 5.88 -15.25
CA LYS A 56 -8.77 7.13 -15.53
C LYS A 56 -8.02 8.36 -15.03
N PHE A 57 -7.42 8.30 -13.83
CA PHE A 57 -6.64 9.40 -13.28
C PHE A 57 -5.40 9.68 -14.13
N LEU A 58 -4.65 8.63 -14.48
CA LEU A 58 -3.47 8.71 -15.34
C LEU A 58 -3.82 9.26 -16.73
N ALA A 59 -4.86 8.72 -17.38
CA ALA A 59 -5.32 9.19 -18.68
C ALA A 59 -5.70 10.68 -18.65
N GLY A 60 -6.34 11.13 -17.56
CA GLY A 60 -6.64 12.54 -17.35
C GLY A 60 -5.40 13.42 -17.25
N GLY A 61 -4.33 12.94 -16.60
CA GLY A 61 -3.06 13.65 -16.54
C GLY A 61 -2.28 13.62 -17.85
N VAL A 62 -2.37 12.55 -18.65
CA VAL A 62 -1.83 12.52 -20.03
C VAL A 62 -2.53 13.57 -20.90
N LYS A 63 -3.87 13.63 -20.87
CA LYS A 63 -4.65 14.63 -21.61
C LYS A 63 -4.29 16.07 -21.22
N ARG A 64 -3.84 16.29 -19.98
CA ARG A 64 -3.39 17.58 -19.45
C ARG A 64 -1.89 17.82 -19.58
N GLU A 65 -1.17 16.94 -20.28
CA GLU A 65 0.28 17.00 -20.47
C GLU A 65 1.07 17.03 -19.15
N LYS A 66 0.51 16.46 -18.07
CA LYS A 66 1.15 16.35 -16.76
C LYS A 66 1.92 15.04 -16.57
N LEU A 67 1.66 14.03 -17.40
CA LEU A 67 2.46 12.81 -17.51
C LEU A 67 2.50 12.32 -18.96
N SER A 68 3.50 11.52 -19.31
CA SER A 68 3.60 10.88 -20.63
C SER A 68 2.71 9.63 -20.72
N ARG A 69 2.30 9.28 -21.95
CA ARG A 69 1.61 8.02 -22.23
C ARG A 69 2.43 6.79 -21.82
N GLU A 70 3.74 6.84 -22.06
CA GLU A 70 4.67 5.79 -21.63
C GLU A 70 4.66 5.61 -20.10
N THR A 71 4.62 6.71 -19.34
CA THR A 71 4.51 6.63 -17.88
C THR A 71 3.20 5.99 -17.45
N GLN A 72 2.08 6.33 -18.08
CA GLN A 72 0.79 5.68 -17.82
C GLN A 72 0.88 4.17 -18.09
N GLU A 73 1.36 3.77 -19.26
CA GLU A 73 1.46 2.36 -19.66
C GLU A 73 2.36 1.55 -18.72
N ARG A 74 3.54 2.07 -18.37
CA ARG A 74 4.45 1.45 -17.41
C ARG A 74 3.82 1.32 -16.01
N THR A 75 3.09 2.34 -15.57
CA THR A 75 2.40 2.31 -14.27
C THR A 75 1.33 1.24 -14.24
N MET A 76 0.49 1.18 -15.28
CA MET A 76 -0.58 0.18 -15.36
C MET A 76 -0.02 -1.24 -15.51
N ALA A 77 1.12 -1.41 -16.19
CA ALA A 77 1.79 -2.71 -16.32
C ALA A 77 2.40 -3.21 -15.00
N ALA A 78 2.72 -2.33 -14.06
CA ALA A 78 3.22 -2.68 -12.74
C ALA A 78 2.11 -3.00 -11.72
N LEU A 79 0.84 -2.81 -12.09
CA LEU A 79 -0.31 -3.05 -11.23
C LEU A 79 -0.96 -4.41 -11.53
N SER A 80 -1.23 -5.16 -10.47
CA SER A 80 -2.08 -6.35 -10.52
C SER A 80 -3.15 -6.28 -9.44
N GLY A 81 -4.20 -7.10 -9.58
CA GLY A 81 -5.32 -7.12 -8.64
C GLY A 81 -5.74 -8.53 -8.28
N THR A 82 -6.10 -8.73 -7.02
CA THR A 82 -6.49 -10.04 -6.46
C THR A 82 -7.67 -9.92 -5.49
N THR A 83 -8.32 -11.06 -5.24
CA THR A 83 -9.32 -11.27 -4.19
C THR A 83 -8.82 -12.19 -3.08
N GLU A 84 -7.59 -12.70 -3.19
CA GLU A 84 -6.98 -13.63 -2.24
C GLU A 84 -5.83 -12.90 -1.51
N LEU A 85 -5.80 -12.96 -0.18
CA LEU A 85 -4.73 -12.30 0.59
C LEU A 85 -3.39 -13.03 0.43
N GLU A 86 -3.43 -14.32 0.14
CA GLU A 86 -2.27 -15.20 -0.08
C GLU A 86 -1.42 -14.75 -1.28
N ASP A 87 -2.01 -14.05 -2.26
CA ASP A 87 -1.27 -13.46 -3.38
C ASP A 87 -0.35 -12.31 -2.93
N LEU A 88 -0.48 -11.84 -1.68
CA LEU A 88 0.43 -10.88 -1.05
C LEU A 88 1.55 -11.54 -0.23
N SER A 89 1.64 -12.87 -0.24
CA SER A 89 2.57 -13.64 0.61
C SER A 89 4.04 -13.24 0.46
N GLU A 90 4.42 -12.85 -0.75
CA GLU A 90 5.78 -12.45 -1.14
C GLU A 90 5.97 -10.92 -1.21
N CYS A 91 5.01 -10.12 -0.72
CA CYS A 91 5.16 -8.68 -0.66
C CYS A 91 6.17 -8.26 0.42
N ASP A 92 7.11 -7.37 0.09
CA ASP A 92 8.06 -6.81 1.06
C ASP A 92 7.41 -5.76 1.97
N LEU A 93 6.47 -4.98 1.41
CA LEU A 93 5.67 -3.98 2.12
C LEU A 93 4.19 -4.22 1.84
N VAL A 94 3.36 -4.29 2.88
CA VAL A 94 1.89 -4.34 2.75
C VAL A 94 1.28 -3.11 3.42
N ILE A 95 0.50 -2.34 2.65
CA ILE A 95 -0.17 -1.12 3.11
C ILE A 95 -1.67 -1.38 3.23
N GLU A 96 -2.18 -1.33 4.44
CA GLU A 96 -3.60 -1.43 4.76
C GLU A 96 -4.29 -0.07 4.55
N ALA A 97 -5.32 -0.05 3.70
CA ALA A 97 -6.12 1.12 3.35
C ALA A 97 -7.63 0.77 3.23
N VAL A 98 -8.11 -0.12 4.09
CA VAL A 98 -9.54 -0.47 4.23
C VAL A 98 -10.28 0.59 5.05
N VAL A 99 -11.59 0.39 5.20
CA VAL A 99 -12.49 1.22 6.01
C VAL A 99 -11.90 1.54 7.39
N GLU A 100 -12.08 2.79 7.83
CA GLU A 100 -11.59 3.32 9.10
C GLU A 100 -12.39 2.77 10.30
N ASP A 101 -12.30 1.47 10.51
CA ASP A 101 -12.89 0.73 11.63
C ASP A 101 -11.81 -0.19 12.22
N LEU A 102 -11.57 -0.05 13.53
CA LEU A 102 -10.50 -0.78 14.21
C LEU A 102 -10.71 -2.30 14.16
N LYS A 103 -11.96 -2.77 14.28
CA LYS A 103 -12.25 -4.20 14.25
C LYS A 103 -11.94 -4.76 12.87
N VAL A 104 -12.44 -4.12 11.81
CA VAL A 104 -12.18 -4.54 10.42
C VAL A 104 -10.69 -4.54 10.11
N LYS A 105 -9.97 -3.47 10.48
CA LYS A 105 -8.52 -3.40 10.26
C LYS A 105 -7.77 -4.49 11.02
N ARG A 106 -8.12 -4.77 12.27
CA ARG A 106 -7.50 -5.86 13.04
C ARG A 106 -7.75 -7.22 12.40
N GLU A 107 -8.97 -7.51 11.94
CA GLU A 107 -9.30 -8.76 11.25
C GLU A 107 -8.44 -8.94 9.98
N VAL A 108 -8.32 -7.88 9.17
CA VAL A 108 -7.46 -7.87 7.97
C VAL A 108 -5.99 -8.08 8.35
N LEU A 109 -5.50 -7.39 9.37
CA LEU A 109 -4.10 -7.50 9.80
C LEU A 109 -3.75 -8.89 10.33
N ILE A 110 -4.67 -9.56 11.04
CA ILE A 110 -4.49 -10.95 11.48
C ILE A 110 -4.39 -11.88 10.27
N ALA A 111 -5.33 -11.76 9.33
CA ALA A 111 -5.32 -12.60 8.13
C ALA A 111 -4.06 -12.40 7.27
N LEU A 112 -3.58 -11.15 7.15
CA LEU A 112 -2.30 -10.84 6.51
C LEU A 112 -1.11 -11.42 7.28
N ASP A 113 -1.12 -11.35 8.61
CA ASP A 113 -0.02 -11.84 9.44
C ASP A 113 0.16 -13.37 9.29
N ASP A 114 -0.93 -14.09 9.05
CA ASP A 114 -0.94 -15.54 8.83
C ASP A 114 -0.37 -15.96 7.46
N CYS A 115 -0.61 -15.17 6.39
CA CYS A 115 -0.22 -15.55 5.02
C CYS A 115 1.02 -14.82 4.47
N VAL A 116 1.34 -13.62 4.97
CA VAL A 116 2.49 -12.84 4.50
C VAL A 116 3.75 -13.21 5.26
N ARG A 117 4.86 -13.36 4.52
CA ARG A 117 6.19 -13.66 5.06
C ARG A 117 6.58 -12.75 6.24
N ARG A 118 7.27 -13.34 7.21
CA ARG A 118 7.50 -12.73 8.55
C ARG A 118 8.40 -11.49 8.55
N ASP A 119 9.24 -11.34 7.54
CA ASP A 119 10.16 -10.21 7.40
C ASP A 119 9.53 -9.01 6.69
N ALA A 120 8.35 -9.17 6.09
CA ALA A 120 7.59 -8.07 5.47
C ALA A 120 7.25 -6.96 6.48
N ILE A 121 7.16 -5.75 5.96
CA ILE A 121 6.74 -4.56 6.71
C ILE A 121 5.24 -4.37 6.52
N PHE A 122 4.52 -4.18 7.61
CA PHE A 122 3.11 -3.80 7.58
C PHE A 122 2.97 -2.31 7.89
N ALA A 123 2.16 -1.62 7.08
CA ALA A 123 1.84 -0.23 7.28
C ALA A 123 0.32 -0.04 7.25
N SER A 124 -0.22 0.84 8.10
CA SER A 124 -1.60 1.29 7.98
C SER A 124 -1.67 2.74 7.54
N ASN A 125 -2.57 3.03 6.59
CA ASN A 125 -2.92 4.40 6.17
C ASN A 125 -3.95 5.06 7.12
N THR A 126 -4.25 4.48 8.28
CA THR A 126 -5.18 5.08 9.24
C THR A 126 -4.82 6.54 9.55
N SER A 127 -5.84 7.39 9.70
CA SER A 127 -5.68 8.80 10.07
C SER A 127 -5.94 9.05 11.55
N SER A 128 -6.55 8.10 12.25
CA SER A 128 -7.11 8.34 13.60
C SER A 128 -6.88 7.22 14.61
N LEU A 129 -6.57 6.00 14.16
CA LEU A 129 -6.44 4.85 15.04
C LEU A 129 -5.01 4.70 15.55
N CYS A 130 -4.89 4.13 16.75
CA CYS A 130 -3.60 3.96 17.40
C CYS A 130 -2.77 2.86 16.71
N ILE A 131 -1.63 3.24 16.13
CA ILE A 131 -0.70 2.31 15.48
C ILE A 131 -0.24 1.20 16.42
N THR A 132 0.03 1.51 17.69
CA THR A 132 0.43 0.50 18.69
C THR A 132 -0.69 -0.52 18.95
N GLU A 133 -1.95 -0.07 18.98
CA GLU A 133 -3.09 -0.96 19.16
C GLU A 133 -3.31 -1.85 17.94
N MET A 134 -3.16 -1.32 16.73
CA MET A 134 -3.23 -2.12 15.50
C MET A 134 -2.08 -3.13 15.40
N ALA A 135 -0.85 -2.71 15.69
CA ALA A 135 0.32 -3.56 15.68
C ALA A 135 0.17 -4.78 16.61
N SER A 136 -0.51 -4.62 17.74
CA SER A 136 -0.78 -5.69 18.71
C SER A 136 -1.60 -6.87 18.17
N ALA A 137 -2.27 -6.69 17.02
CA ALA A 137 -3.00 -7.75 16.35
C ALA A 137 -2.09 -8.68 15.53
N THR A 138 -0.81 -8.34 15.37
CA THR A 138 0.15 -9.08 14.53
C THR A 138 1.26 -9.69 15.38
N THR A 139 1.93 -10.70 14.86
CA THR A 139 3.15 -11.30 15.43
C THR A 139 4.42 -10.49 15.11
N ARG A 140 4.31 -9.41 14.31
CA ARG A 140 5.41 -8.54 13.88
C ARG A 140 5.28 -7.07 14.28
N PRO A 141 4.97 -6.74 15.56
CA PRO A 141 4.72 -5.35 15.98
C PRO A 141 5.95 -4.43 15.87
N ASN A 142 7.16 -4.97 15.73
CA ASN A 142 8.38 -4.21 15.45
C ASN A 142 8.55 -3.81 13.97
N ARG A 143 7.86 -4.51 13.06
CA ARG A 143 7.82 -4.25 11.61
C ARG A 143 6.47 -3.66 11.17
N PHE A 144 5.76 -3.05 12.12
CA PHE A 144 4.49 -2.37 11.90
C PHE A 144 4.65 -0.86 12.10
N LEU A 145 4.08 -0.06 11.21
CA LEU A 145 4.05 1.40 11.33
C LEU A 145 2.76 2.01 10.78
N GLY A 146 2.54 3.30 11.06
CA GLY A 146 1.60 4.10 10.29
C GLY A 146 2.30 4.73 9.09
N LEU A 147 1.67 4.67 7.93
CA LEU A 147 2.11 5.32 6.70
C LEU A 147 0.93 6.11 6.13
N HIS A 148 0.70 7.29 6.69
CA HIS A 148 -0.49 8.08 6.47
C HIS A 148 -0.30 9.02 5.27
N PHE A 149 -1.00 8.71 4.18
CA PHE A 149 -1.03 9.50 2.96
C PHE A 149 -2.15 10.54 3.01
N PHE A 150 -1.91 11.68 2.35
CA PHE A 150 -2.87 12.78 2.27
C PHE A 150 -3.63 12.77 0.95
N SER A 151 -4.95 12.96 1.01
CA SER A 151 -5.80 12.95 -0.18
C SER A 151 -5.78 14.30 -0.91
N PRO A 152 -5.71 14.34 -2.27
CA PRO A 152 -5.57 13.20 -3.17
C PRO A 152 -4.13 12.68 -3.25
N VAL A 153 -3.93 11.37 -3.01
CA VAL A 153 -2.61 10.76 -2.84
C VAL A 153 -1.64 11.03 -4.00
N PRO A 154 -2.02 10.92 -5.29
CA PRO A 154 -1.09 11.18 -6.39
C PRO A 154 -0.72 12.65 -6.60
N VAL A 155 -1.34 13.57 -5.85
CA VAL A 155 -1.11 15.02 -5.96
C VAL A 155 -0.30 15.54 -4.78
N MET A 156 -0.48 14.93 -3.60
CA MET A 156 0.18 15.36 -2.37
C MET A 156 1.59 14.78 -2.26
N SER A 157 2.57 15.60 -1.88
CA SER A 157 3.96 15.16 -1.66
C SER A 157 4.24 14.68 -0.23
N MET A 158 3.30 14.85 0.69
CA MET A 158 3.49 14.57 2.11
C MET A 158 2.99 13.17 2.46
N VAL A 159 3.81 12.46 3.23
CA VAL A 159 3.46 11.19 3.88
C VAL A 159 3.94 11.27 5.32
N GLU A 160 3.06 10.96 6.26
CA GLU A 160 3.39 10.92 7.67
C GLU A 160 3.76 9.48 8.08
N VAL A 161 4.98 9.34 8.61
CA VAL A 161 5.50 8.05 9.12
C VAL A 161 5.31 8.02 10.63
N VAL A 162 4.35 7.22 11.09
CA VAL A 162 3.97 7.15 12.50
C VAL A 162 4.61 5.91 13.14
N LYS A 163 5.48 6.12 14.12
CA LYS A 163 6.07 5.02 14.89
C LYS A 163 5.10 4.54 15.98
N GLY A 164 4.84 3.24 16.01
CA GLY A 164 4.27 2.56 17.16
C GLY A 164 5.31 2.35 18.26
N LEU A 165 4.87 1.86 19.42
CA LEU A 165 5.74 1.70 20.60
C LEU A 165 6.97 0.82 20.35
N THR A 166 6.84 -0.20 19.50
CA THR A 166 7.89 -1.19 19.21
C THR A 166 8.50 -1.05 17.82
N THR A 167 8.05 -0.10 17.01
CA THR A 167 8.52 0.09 15.63
C THR A 167 10.02 0.37 15.61
N SER A 168 10.77 -0.47 14.90
CA SER A 168 12.22 -0.37 14.76
C SER A 168 12.60 0.56 13.62
#